data_AF-A0A9P7JH88-F1
#
_entry.id   AF-A0A9P7JH88-F1
#
_cell.length_a   1.000
_cell.length_b   1.000
_cell.length_c   1.000
_cell.angle_alpha   90.00
_cell.angle_beta   90.00
_cell.angle_gamma   90.00
#
_symmetry.space_group_name_H-M   'P 1'
#
loop_
_entity.id
_entity.type
_entity.pdbx_description
1 polymer ?
#
loop_
_entity_poly.entity_id
_entity_poly.type
_entity_poly.pdbx_seq_one_letter_code
_entity_poly.pdbx_strand_id
1 'polypeptide(L)'
;MYTLAMMHIDYQQRLQLLTRDLSIEDLQLSPLPSPLLPSLPVPGKLFSTVMDDDGTPTIIYIPSYNDDDDDFEGGILIIGGRKIMLYDFVDVETRAKRESKKKRADKRKTTGDAEANNKEKGVEWKKRKARAAVEWPWAEVTAWCRIDDKERKYLIGDRYGRLALLSINLSGGTTLTLMALGETSASTTLTYLANQVFYNGSHFGSSQLLQITTTPSSVLDAPTLPVPSTISTINPNALNSHVSGRNNDVSGYIVVGMGSYVTELESFNNLAPILDAVLIDTDGSGQVCQIIVH
;
A
#
# COMPACT_ATOMS: atom_id res chain seq x y z
N MET A 1 21.29 -13.47 4.15
CA MET A 1 20.51 -13.93 2.98
C MET A 1 19.35 -12.97 2.81
N TYR A 2 19.28 -12.29 1.68
CA TYR A 2 18.27 -11.25 1.42
C TYR A 2 17.14 -11.86 0.60
N THR A 3 15.90 -11.42 0.84
CA THR A 3 14.74 -11.86 0.05
C THR A 3 14.17 -10.66 -0.68
N LEU A 4 14.06 -10.77 -2.00
CA LEU A 4 13.45 -9.78 -2.86
C LEU A 4 12.00 -10.20 -3.16
N ALA A 5 11.06 -9.31 -2.89
CA ALA A 5 9.67 -9.45 -3.30
C ALA A 5 9.38 -8.48 -4.45
N MET A 6 8.72 -8.98 -5.50
CA MET A 6 8.42 -8.22 -6.71
C MET A 6 6.99 -8.49 -7.14
N MET A 7 6.30 -7.42 -7.54
CA MET A 7 5.02 -7.56 -8.21
C MET A 7 5.27 -7.84 -9.69
N HIS A 8 4.63 -8.86 -10.25
CA HIS A 8 4.82 -9.30 -11.61
C HIS A 8 3.48 -9.57 -12.29
N ILE A 9 3.32 -9.05 -13.51
CA ILE A 9 2.18 -9.33 -14.37
C ILE A 9 2.64 -10.33 -15.43
N ASP A 10 2.02 -11.51 -15.46
CA ASP A 10 2.37 -12.52 -16.44
C ASP A 10 1.76 -12.24 -17.84
N TYR A 11 2.13 -13.06 -18.83
CA TYR A 11 1.59 -12.98 -20.19
C TYR A 11 0.07 -13.17 -20.29
N GLN A 12 -0.56 -13.70 -19.24
CA GLN A 12 -2.02 -13.84 -19.13
C GLN A 12 -2.66 -12.67 -18.38
N GLN A 13 -1.92 -11.59 -18.14
CA GLN A 13 -2.35 -10.42 -17.38
C GLN A 13 -2.75 -10.74 -15.93
N ARG A 14 -2.09 -11.74 -15.32
CA ARG A 14 -2.33 -12.11 -13.92
C ARG A 14 -1.25 -11.48 -13.05
N LEU A 15 -1.72 -10.74 -12.06
CA LEU A 15 -0.88 -10.17 -11.02
C LEU A 15 -0.41 -11.24 -10.04
N GLN A 16 0.90 -11.32 -9.83
CA GLN A 16 1.52 -12.30 -8.94
C GLN A 16 2.63 -11.63 -8.11
N LEU A 17 2.69 -11.99 -6.83
CA LEU A 17 3.82 -11.67 -5.97
C LEU A 17 4.89 -12.74 -6.19
N LEU A 18 6.04 -12.36 -6.74
CA LEU A 18 7.20 -13.21 -6.90
C LEU A 18 8.21 -12.92 -5.80
N THR A 19 8.82 -13.96 -5.26
CA THR A 19 9.75 -13.86 -4.13
C THR A 19 10.98 -14.68 -4.41
N ARG A 20 12.17 -14.07 -4.28
CA ARG A 20 13.44 -14.67 -4.66
C ARG A 20 14.49 -14.38 -3.62
N ASP A 21 15.32 -15.38 -3.31
CA ASP A 21 16.48 -15.14 -2.45
C ASP A 21 17.61 -14.54 -3.29
N LEU A 22 18.29 -13.53 -2.77
CA LEU A 22 19.43 -12.86 -3.38
C LEU A 22 20.72 -13.29 -2.66
N SER A 23 21.64 -13.89 -3.40
CA SER A 23 23.02 -14.12 -2.97
C SER A 23 23.87 -12.91 -3.37
N ILE A 24 24.37 -12.17 -2.39
CA ILE A 24 25.29 -11.04 -2.64
C ILE A 24 26.66 -11.55 -3.06
N GLU A 25 27.10 -12.69 -2.50
CA GLU A 25 28.40 -13.30 -2.82
C GLU A 25 28.45 -13.73 -4.29
N ASP A 26 27.38 -14.38 -4.77
CA ASP A 26 27.32 -14.86 -6.16
C ASP A 26 26.76 -13.82 -7.13
N LEU A 27 26.29 -12.66 -6.63
CA LEU A 27 25.56 -11.64 -7.38
C LEU A 27 24.39 -12.23 -8.21
N GLN A 28 23.72 -13.24 -7.66
CA GLN A 28 22.69 -14.01 -8.36
C GLN A 28 21.39 -14.13 -7.55
N LEU A 29 20.28 -14.13 -8.29
CA LEU A 29 18.96 -14.46 -7.76
C LEU A 29 18.72 -15.96 -7.83
N SER A 30 18.14 -16.52 -6.77
CA SER A 30 17.79 -17.93 -6.71
C SER A 30 16.75 -18.28 -7.80
N PRO A 31 16.96 -19.37 -8.57
CA PRO A 31 16.00 -19.80 -9.60
C PRO A 31 14.73 -20.44 -9.00
N LEU A 32 14.69 -20.66 -7.68
CA LEU A 32 13.52 -21.12 -6.95
C LEU A 32 12.93 -20.00 -6.09
N PRO A 33 11.60 -20.03 -5.83
CA PRO A 33 10.98 -19.10 -4.90
C PRO A 33 11.64 -19.12 -3.50
N SER A 34 11.53 -17.99 -2.80
CA SER A 34 11.99 -17.91 -1.42
C SER A 34 11.14 -18.82 -0.51
N PRO A 35 11.76 -19.53 0.45
CA PRO A 35 11.02 -20.29 1.47
C PRO A 35 10.34 -19.36 2.50
N LEU A 36 10.82 -18.11 2.66
CA LEU A 36 10.33 -17.12 3.63
C LEU A 36 8.91 -16.64 3.30
N LEU A 37 8.65 -16.40 2.02
CA LEU A 37 7.33 -16.06 1.51
C LEU A 37 7.18 -16.74 0.15
N PRO A 38 6.25 -17.68 -0.04
CA PRO A 38 6.05 -18.31 -1.34
C PRO A 38 5.41 -17.31 -2.29
N SER A 39 5.69 -17.47 -3.57
CA SER A 39 5.05 -16.65 -4.59
C SER A 39 3.54 -16.89 -4.59
N LEU A 40 2.75 -15.81 -4.61
CA LEU A 40 1.30 -15.87 -4.43
C LEU A 40 0.59 -15.17 -5.60
N PRO A 41 -0.45 -15.77 -6.20
CA PRO A 41 -1.33 -15.05 -7.10
C PRO A 41 -2.10 -13.99 -6.32
N VAL A 42 -1.99 -12.73 -6.74
CA VAL A 42 -2.75 -11.63 -6.15
C VAL A 42 -4.08 -11.51 -6.92
N PRO A 43 -5.24 -11.37 -6.26
CA PRO A 43 -6.52 -11.33 -6.98
C PRO A 43 -6.61 -10.11 -7.91
N GLY A 44 -6.32 -10.29 -9.20
CA GLY A 44 -6.27 -9.19 -10.18
C GLY A 44 -7.55 -8.35 -10.24
N LYS A 45 -8.73 -8.91 -9.96
CA LYS A 45 -9.99 -8.14 -9.86
C LYS A 45 -9.96 -7.04 -8.79
N LEU A 46 -9.23 -7.26 -7.70
CA LEU A 46 -9.09 -6.29 -6.61
C LEU A 46 -8.06 -5.21 -6.92
N PHE A 47 -7.13 -5.49 -7.84
CA PHE A 47 -5.99 -4.63 -8.20
C PHE A 47 -5.96 -4.37 -9.71
N SER A 48 -7.14 -4.26 -10.34
CA SER A 48 -7.26 -4.35 -11.79
C SER A 48 -6.50 -3.22 -12.47
N THR A 49 -5.40 -3.61 -13.11
CA THR A 49 -4.69 -2.87 -14.14
C THR A 49 -5.52 -2.87 -15.42
N VAL A 50 -6.51 -1.99 -15.54
CA VAL A 50 -6.89 -1.56 -16.88
C VAL A 50 -5.67 -0.83 -17.42
N MET A 51 -5.23 -1.15 -18.63
CA MET A 51 -3.94 -0.78 -19.23
C MET A 51 -3.69 0.75 -19.39
N ASP A 52 -4.57 1.57 -18.84
CA ASP A 52 -4.57 3.04 -18.92
C ASP A 52 -4.53 3.71 -17.51
N ASP A 53 -4.40 2.93 -16.41
CA ASP A 53 -4.32 3.43 -15.02
C ASP A 53 -2.95 3.07 -14.40
N ASP A 54 -2.25 4.07 -13.87
CA ASP A 54 -0.84 4.05 -13.45
C ASP A 54 -0.57 3.30 -12.12
N GLY A 55 -1.57 2.84 -11.38
CA GLY A 55 -1.37 2.28 -10.04
C GLY A 55 -1.08 0.79 -10.05
N THR A 56 0.18 0.47 -10.35
CA THR A 56 0.74 -0.81 -9.96
C THR A 56 0.71 -0.92 -8.42
N PRO A 57 0.15 -2.01 -7.85
CA PRO A 57 0.11 -2.16 -6.41
C PRO A 57 1.51 -2.14 -5.83
N THR A 58 1.67 -1.37 -4.76
CA THR A 58 2.93 -1.22 -4.05
C THR A 58 3.06 -2.29 -2.96
N ILE A 59 4.29 -2.77 -2.82
CA ILE A 59 4.71 -3.74 -1.80
C ILE A 59 5.48 -2.97 -0.73
N ILE A 60 5.04 -3.10 0.52
CA ILE A 60 5.70 -2.49 1.68
C ILE A 60 6.10 -3.62 2.63
N TYR A 61 7.35 -3.60 3.07
CA TYR A 61 7.84 -4.53 4.09
C TYR A 61 7.39 -4.07 5.48
N ILE A 62 6.89 -5.00 6.29
CA ILE A 62 6.49 -4.76 7.67
C ILE A 62 7.41 -5.59 8.59
N PRO A 63 8.29 -4.94 9.38
CA PRO A 63 9.17 -5.62 10.32
C PRO A 63 8.39 -6.17 11.51
N SER A 64 8.98 -7.11 12.25
CA SER A 64 8.49 -7.60 13.54
C SER A 64 9.30 -7.00 14.69
N TYR A 65 8.66 -6.76 15.82
CA TYR A 65 9.23 -6.30 17.08
C TYR A 65 8.78 -7.19 18.24
N ASN A 66 9.51 -7.12 19.36
CA ASN A 66 9.23 -7.93 20.55
C ASN A 66 7.85 -7.67 21.21
N ASP A 67 7.22 -6.54 20.92
CA ASP A 67 5.89 -6.18 21.46
C ASP A 67 4.73 -6.68 20.56
N ASP A 68 5.05 -7.26 19.39
CA ASP A 68 4.05 -7.81 18.47
C ASP A 68 3.58 -9.20 18.94
N ASP A 69 2.52 -9.72 18.34
CA ASP A 69 2.05 -11.09 18.55
C ASP A 69 3.19 -12.11 18.32
N ASP A 70 3.32 -13.10 19.22
CA ASP A 70 4.40 -14.10 19.20
C ASP A 70 4.51 -14.90 17.88
N ASP A 71 3.43 -14.95 17.10
CA ASP A 71 3.35 -15.65 15.81
C ASP A 71 3.63 -14.74 14.60
N PHE A 72 3.96 -13.45 14.82
CA PHE A 72 4.27 -12.51 13.74
C PHE A 72 5.78 -12.32 13.56
N GLU A 73 6.36 -13.00 12.57
CA GLU A 73 7.79 -12.89 12.22
C GLU A 73 8.08 -11.77 11.19
N GLY A 74 7.10 -10.91 10.90
CA GLY A 74 7.16 -9.91 9.86
C GLY A 74 6.31 -10.29 8.65
N GLY A 75 6.13 -9.34 7.73
CA GLY A 75 5.24 -9.55 6.61
C GLY A 75 5.40 -8.52 5.50
N ILE A 76 4.50 -8.63 4.54
CA ILE A 76 4.37 -7.73 3.40
C ILE A 76 2.97 -7.16 3.38
N LEU A 77 2.89 -5.85 3.31
CA LEU A 77 1.67 -5.10 3.06
C LEU A 77 1.59 -4.79 1.56
N ILE A 78 0.47 -5.16 0.94
CA ILE A 78 0.17 -4.82 -0.45
C ILE A 78 -0.88 -3.71 -0.43
N ILE A 79 -0.52 -2.55 -0.96
CA ILE A 79 -1.39 -1.38 -1.11
C ILE A 79 -1.63 -1.14 -2.60
N GLY A 80 -2.86 -0.86 -2.98
CA GLY A 80 -3.25 -0.57 -4.36
C GLY A 80 -4.62 -1.15 -4.68
N GLY A 81 -5.26 -0.69 -5.74
CA GLY A 81 -6.60 -1.15 -6.11
C GLY A 81 -7.65 -0.89 -5.03
N ARG A 82 -8.50 -1.89 -4.75
CA ARG A 82 -9.70 -1.78 -3.90
C ARG A 82 -9.57 -2.42 -2.52
N LYS A 83 -8.43 -3.05 -2.21
CA LYS A 83 -8.16 -3.65 -0.88
C LYS A 83 -6.69 -3.54 -0.52
N ILE A 84 -6.44 -3.27 0.74
CA ILE A 84 -5.12 -3.35 1.36
C ILE A 84 -5.02 -4.69 2.08
N MET A 85 -3.93 -5.44 1.88
CA MET A 85 -3.76 -6.77 2.45
C MET A 85 -2.39 -6.95 3.08
N LEU A 86 -2.37 -7.52 4.28
CA LEU A 86 -1.16 -7.92 5.00
C LEU A 86 -0.95 -9.43 4.89
N TYR A 87 0.24 -9.84 4.45
CA TYR A 87 0.66 -11.23 4.34
C TYR A 87 1.86 -11.50 5.23
N ASP A 88 1.77 -12.53 6.05
CA ASP A 88 2.87 -12.89 6.94
C ASP A 88 3.96 -13.64 6.22
N PHE A 89 5.16 -13.59 6.80
CA PHE A 89 6.19 -14.57 6.52
C PHE A 89 5.82 -15.94 7.05
N VAL A 90 6.47 -16.94 6.50
CA VAL A 90 6.26 -18.35 6.87
C VAL A 90 7.03 -18.61 8.16
N ASP A 91 6.35 -19.17 9.16
CA ASP A 91 6.93 -19.54 10.46
C ASP A 91 8.22 -20.34 10.33
N VAL A 92 9.14 -20.18 11.29
CA VAL A 92 10.45 -20.84 11.31
C VAL A 92 10.39 -22.34 10.98
N GLU A 93 9.46 -23.09 11.58
CA GLU A 93 9.36 -24.54 11.35
C GLU A 93 8.97 -24.89 9.90
N THR A 94 8.02 -24.15 9.35
CA THR A 94 7.52 -24.38 7.99
C THR A 94 8.59 -23.95 6.98
N ARG A 95 9.31 -22.87 7.29
CA ARG A 95 10.46 -22.41 6.52
C ARG A 95 11.57 -23.46 6.50
N ALA A 96 11.96 -24.04 7.64
CA ALA A 96 12.98 -25.09 7.71
C ALA A 96 12.60 -26.34 6.89
N LYS A 97 11.33 -26.75 6.97
CA LYS A 97 10.80 -27.84 6.13
C LYS A 97 10.94 -27.52 4.64
N ARG A 98 10.66 -26.28 4.23
CA ARG A 98 10.80 -25.83 2.83
C ARG A 98 12.26 -25.71 2.37
N GLU A 99 13.13 -25.19 3.21
CA GLU A 99 14.57 -25.15 2.93
C GLU A 99 15.14 -26.55 2.73
N SER A 100 14.70 -27.52 3.54
CA SER A 100 15.10 -28.93 3.37
C SER A 100 14.62 -29.52 2.03
N LYS A 101 13.40 -29.17 1.59
CA LYS A 101 12.87 -29.59 0.28
C LYS A 101 13.62 -28.94 -0.87
N LYS A 102 13.89 -27.63 -0.76
CA LYS A 102 14.68 -26.86 -1.75
C LYS A 102 16.07 -27.48 -1.94
N LYS A 103 16.80 -27.75 -0.85
CA LYS A 103 18.10 -28.43 -0.88
C LYS A 103 18.06 -29.82 -1.52
N ARG A 104 16.96 -30.57 -1.34
CA ARG A 104 16.76 -31.88 -1.99
C ARG A 104 16.50 -31.73 -3.50
N ALA A 105 15.71 -30.73 -3.90
CA ALA A 105 15.42 -30.46 -5.30
C ALA A 105 16.67 -29.99 -6.07
N ASP A 106 17.49 -29.13 -5.46
CA ASP A 106 18.74 -28.65 -6.06
C ASP A 106 19.76 -29.79 -6.23
N LYS A 107 19.84 -30.70 -5.25
CA LYS A 107 20.67 -31.93 -5.37
C LYS A 107 20.20 -32.88 -6.48
N ARG A 108 18.88 -32.99 -6.70
CA ARG A 108 18.33 -33.84 -7.77
C ARG A 108 18.53 -33.25 -9.18
N LYS A 109 18.57 -31.91 -9.31
CA LYS A 109 18.90 -31.25 -10.58
C LYS A 109 20.36 -31.44 -10.99
N THR A 110 21.27 -31.59 -10.03
CA THR A 110 22.69 -31.86 -10.31
C THR A 110 22.93 -33.30 -10.77
N THR A 111 22.02 -34.24 -10.51
CA THR A 111 22.14 -35.67 -10.88
C THR A 111 21.41 -36.06 -12.17
N GLY A 112 20.78 -35.14 -12.90
CA GLY A 112 20.34 -35.36 -14.29
C GLY A 112 18.96 -36.01 -14.51
N ASP A 113 18.16 -36.27 -13.47
CA ASP A 113 16.82 -36.88 -13.63
C ASP A 113 15.75 -35.82 -13.94
N ALA A 114 15.55 -35.53 -15.23
CA ALA A 114 14.64 -34.48 -15.70
C ALA A 114 13.15 -34.88 -15.75
N GLU A 115 12.79 -36.15 -15.63
CA GLU A 115 11.42 -36.63 -15.91
C GLU A 115 10.45 -36.58 -14.71
N ALA A 116 10.91 -36.36 -13.48
CA ALA A 116 10.03 -36.25 -12.31
C ALA A 116 9.40 -34.83 -12.13
N ASN A 117 9.80 -33.86 -12.95
CA ASN A 117 9.57 -32.43 -12.73
C ASN A 117 8.13 -31.93 -12.99
N ASN A 118 7.24 -32.77 -13.51
CA ASN A 118 5.87 -32.35 -13.87
C ASN A 118 4.79 -32.70 -12.84
N LYS A 119 5.07 -33.59 -11.87
CA LYS A 119 4.08 -33.94 -10.82
C LYS A 119 4.17 -33.09 -9.55
N GLU A 120 5.29 -32.41 -9.30
CA GLU A 120 5.46 -31.54 -8.12
C GLU A 120 4.90 -30.11 -8.32
N LYS A 121 4.62 -29.70 -9.58
CA LYS A 121 4.05 -28.38 -9.90
C LYS A 121 2.61 -28.18 -9.41
N GLY A 122 1.92 -29.25 -9.01
CA GLY A 122 0.49 -29.21 -8.67
C GLY A 122 0.15 -28.87 -7.21
N VAL A 123 1.11 -28.87 -6.28
CA VAL A 123 0.77 -28.97 -4.84
C VAL A 123 0.89 -27.67 -4.04
N GLU A 124 1.56 -26.61 -4.52
CA GLU A 124 1.89 -25.45 -3.67
C GLU A 124 1.14 -24.13 -3.93
N TRP A 125 0.09 -24.11 -4.76
CA TRP A 125 -0.82 -22.95 -4.85
C TRP A 125 -1.94 -22.96 -3.82
N LYS A 126 -1.72 -23.52 -2.61
CA LYS A 126 -2.69 -23.30 -1.52
C LYS A 126 -2.76 -21.79 -1.28
N LYS A 127 -3.88 -21.19 -1.70
CA LYS A 127 -4.18 -19.75 -1.56
C LYS A 127 -3.92 -19.37 -0.10
N ARG A 128 -2.79 -18.74 0.17
CA ARG A 128 -2.49 -18.23 1.50
C ARG A 128 -3.49 -17.10 1.76
N LYS A 129 -4.19 -17.17 2.88
CA LYS A 129 -5.07 -16.10 3.32
C LYS A 129 -4.20 -14.96 3.84
N ALA A 130 -4.61 -13.72 3.58
CA ALA A 130 -4.02 -12.56 4.22
C ALA A 130 -4.27 -12.63 5.73
N ARG A 131 -3.31 -12.18 6.55
CA ARG A 131 -3.48 -12.09 8.02
C ARG A 131 -4.56 -11.07 8.37
N ALA A 132 -4.51 -9.92 7.70
CA ALA A 132 -5.52 -8.87 7.80
C ALA A 132 -5.72 -8.21 6.43
N ALA A 133 -6.92 -7.66 6.22
CA ALA A 133 -7.27 -6.95 5.00
C ALA A 133 -8.32 -5.89 5.33
N VAL A 134 -8.19 -4.72 4.70
CA VAL A 134 -9.16 -3.63 4.80
C VAL A 134 -9.54 -3.18 3.39
N GLU A 135 -10.79 -2.76 3.20
CA GLU A 135 -11.23 -2.25 1.90
C GLU A 135 -10.68 -0.84 1.68
N TRP A 136 -10.38 -0.54 0.44
CA TRP A 136 -10.01 0.80 -0.01
C TRP A 136 -11.16 1.33 -0.87
N PRO A 137 -12.02 2.21 -0.33
CA PRO A 137 -13.26 2.62 -0.97
C PRO A 137 -13.06 3.74 -2.01
N TRP A 138 -11.86 4.29 -2.10
CA TRP A 138 -11.53 5.47 -2.89
C TRP A 138 -10.84 5.12 -4.21
N ALA A 139 -10.34 6.13 -4.93
CA ALA A 139 -9.72 5.90 -6.23
C ALA A 139 -8.32 5.30 -6.09
N GLU A 140 -7.64 5.05 -7.19
CA GLU A 140 -6.35 4.39 -7.19
C GLU A 140 -5.33 5.06 -6.25
N VAL A 141 -4.58 4.25 -5.51
CA VAL A 141 -3.49 4.71 -4.65
C VAL A 141 -2.32 5.12 -5.52
N THR A 142 -1.91 6.37 -5.41
CA THR A 142 -0.80 6.95 -6.19
C THR A 142 0.40 7.28 -5.32
N ALA A 143 0.19 7.57 -4.03
CA ALA A 143 1.26 7.94 -3.11
C ALA A 143 1.05 7.33 -1.73
N TRP A 144 2.15 7.03 -1.05
CA TRP A 144 2.13 6.62 0.35
C TRP A 144 3.40 7.06 1.07
N CYS A 145 3.36 7.16 2.39
CA CYS A 145 4.51 7.52 3.20
C CYS A 145 4.43 6.94 4.62
N ARG A 146 5.57 6.56 5.18
CA ARG A 146 5.72 6.18 6.59
C ARG A 146 5.63 7.40 7.50
N ILE A 147 4.90 7.29 8.61
CA ILE A 147 4.79 8.36 9.63
C ILE A 147 5.56 8.02 10.91
N ASP A 148 5.58 6.75 11.29
CA ASP A 148 6.06 6.28 12.58
C ASP A 148 7.37 5.49 12.44
N ASP A 149 8.21 5.54 13.46
CA ASP A 149 9.49 4.83 13.54
C ASP A 149 9.28 3.31 13.59
N LYS A 150 8.16 2.86 14.19
CA LYS A 150 7.78 1.43 14.23
C LYS A 150 7.19 0.91 12.92
N GLU A 151 7.10 1.70 11.85
CA GLU A 151 6.57 1.22 10.56
C GLU A 151 5.14 0.64 10.66
N ARG A 152 4.33 1.20 11.56
CA ARG A 152 2.93 0.78 11.80
C ARG A 152 1.91 1.75 11.23
N LYS A 153 2.31 2.96 10.86
CA LYS A 153 1.42 4.04 10.41
C LYS A 153 1.88 4.59 9.06
N TYR A 154 0.94 4.63 8.12
CA TYR A 154 1.19 5.05 6.75
C TYR A 154 0.15 6.07 6.31
N LEU A 155 0.60 7.17 5.71
CA LEU A 155 -0.27 8.01 4.87
C LEU A 155 -0.45 7.34 3.53
N ILE A 156 -1.67 7.38 3.01
CA ILE A 156 -2.03 6.87 1.70
C ILE A 156 -2.88 7.93 1.02
N GLY A 157 -2.41 8.37 -0.15
CA GLY A 157 -3.07 9.33 -1.02
C GLY A 157 -3.59 8.65 -2.28
N ASP A 158 -4.78 9.08 -2.72
CA ASP A 158 -5.41 8.61 -3.95
C ASP A 158 -5.21 9.59 -5.12
N ARG A 159 -5.52 9.12 -6.33
CA ARG A 159 -5.42 9.89 -7.59
C ARG A 159 -6.21 11.20 -7.59
N TYR A 160 -7.26 11.31 -6.79
CA TYR A 160 -8.10 12.50 -6.67
C TYR A 160 -7.84 13.30 -5.39
N GLY A 161 -6.73 13.00 -4.68
CA GLY A 161 -6.30 13.77 -3.51
C GLY A 161 -6.98 13.38 -2.19
N ARG A 162 -7.71 12.26 -2.14
CA ARG A 162 -8.22 11.72 -0.87
C ARG A 162 -7.08 11.16 -0.06
N LEU A 163 -7.00 11.58 1.20
CA LEU A 163 -5.94 11.20 2.12
C LEU A 163 -6.50 10.37 3.28
N ALA A 164 -5.83 9.25 3.56
CA ALA A 164 -6.15 8.39 4.68
C ALA A 164 -4.90 7.95 5.45
N LEU A 165 -5.09 7.68 6.73
CA LEU A 165 -4.10 7.09 7.62
C LEU A 165 -4.40 5.60 7.78
N LEU A 166 -3.46 4.74 7.36
CA LEU A 166 -3.48 3.33 7.68
C LEU A 166 -2.67 3.09 8.95
N SER A 167 -3.28 2.45 9.95
CA SER A 167 -2.63 1.96 11.16
C SER A 167 -2.70 0.44 11.22
N ILE A 168 -1.57 -0.18 11.48
CA ILE A 168 -1.42 -1.63 11.68
C ILE A 168 -1.25 -1.86 13.17
N ASN A 169 -2.18 -2.62 13.77
CA ASN A 169 -2.03 -3.10 15.14
C ASN A 169 -1.73 -4.59 15.08
N LEU A 170 -0.67 -5.00 15.77
CA LEU A 170 -0.16 -6.38 15.82
C LEU A 170 -0.10 -6.91 17.26
N SER A 171 -0.77 -6.26 18.22
CA SER A 171 -0.76 -6.66 19.62
C SER A 171 -2.15 -7.11 20.04
N GLY A 172 -2.30 -8.38 20.41
CA GLY A 172 -3.58 -8.96 20.82
C GLY A 172 -4.48 -9.30 19.63
N GLY A 173 -3.89 -9.55 18.46
CA GLY A 173 -4.60 -9.82 17.21
C GLY A 173 -4.37 -8.74 16.17
N THR A 174 -4.07 -9.18 14.94
CA THR A 174 -3.70 -8.25 13.87
C THR A 174 -4.90 -7.62 13.20
N THR A 175 -4.97 -6.29 13.28
CA THR A 175 -6.04 -5.45 12.73
C THR A 175 -5.47 -4.33 11.84
N LEU A 176 -6.12 -4.07 10.70
CA LEU A 176 -5.84 -2.93 9.84
C LEU A 176 -6.91 -1.85 10.03
N THR A 177 -6.52 -0.68 10.53
CA THR A 177 -7.45 0.45 10.71
C THR A 177 -7.13 1.53 9.69
N LEU A 178 -8.09 1.81 8.80
CA LEU A 178 -7.99 2.85 7.77
C LEU A 178 -8.84 4.05 8.18
N MET A 179 -8.22 5.16 8.54
CA MET A 179 -8.88 6.38 8.98
C MET A 179 -8.89 7.43 7.86
N ALA A 180 -10.07 7.90 7.47
CA ALA A 180 -10.19 9.04 6.55
C ALA A 180 -9.63 10.30 7.22
N LEU A 181 -8.75 11.04 6.54
CA LEU A 181 -8.21 12.31 7.04
C LEU A 181 -8.84 13.51 6.34
N GLY A 182 -9.06 13.45 5.03
CA GLY A 182 -9.68 14.54 4.28
C GLY A 182 -9.23 14.59 2.83
N GLU A 183 -9.44 15.74 2.19
CA GLU A 183 -9.08 15.98 0.79
C GLU A 183 -7.89 16.93 0.69
N THR A 184 -7.06 16.70 -0.32
CA THR A 184 -5.81 17.42 -0.63
C THR A 184 -5.69 17.53 -2.16
N SER A 185 -4.64 18.17 -2.67
CA SER A 185 -4.31 18.08 -4.09
C SER A 185 -3.93 16.65 -4.47
N ALA A 186 -4.19 16.24 -5.71
CA ALA A 186 -3.92 14.89 -6.22
C ALA A 186 -2.48 14.44 -5.93
N SER A 187 -2.32 13.54 -4.96
CA SER A 187 -1.02 13.17 -4.43
C SER A 187 -0.24 12.34 -5.43
N THR A 188 1.01 12.73 -5.69
CA THR A 188 1.96 11.96 -6.51
C THR A 188 3.15 11.49 -5.67
N THR A 189 3.51 12.26 -4.65
CA THR A 189 4.49 11.87 -3.64
C THR A 189 4.02 12.37 -2.28
N LEU A 190 4.20 11.56 -1.23
CA LEU A 190 3.96 11.97 0.15
C LEU A 190 5.26 11.87 0.94
N THR A 191 5.56 12.87 1.75
CA THR A 191 6.75 12.87 2.61
C THR A 191 6.41 13.44 3.97
N TYR A 192 6.38 12.58 4.98
CA TYR A 192 6.26 13.00 6.36
C TYR A 192 7.53 13.73 6.81
N LEU A 193 7.37 14.89 7.43
CA LEU A 193 8.49 15.73 7.86
C LEU A 193 8.71 15.59 9.37
N ALA A 194 7.84 16.20 10.17
CA ALA A 194 7.86 16.17 11.63
C ALA A 194 6.58 16.77 12.19
N ASN A 195 6.28 16.54 13.47
CA ASN A 195 5.20 17.23 14.20
C ASN A 195 3.84 17.22 13.49
N GLN A 196 3.46 16.08 12.90
CA GLN A 196 2.23 15.89 12.13
C GLN A 196 2.20 16.68 10.80
N VAL A 197 3.30 17.30 10.41
CA VAL A 197 3.46 18.01 9.14
C VAL A 197 4.04 17.07 8.09
N PHE A 198 3.46 17.12 6.90
CA PHE A 198 3.92 16.37 5.73
C PHE A 198 3.81 17.23 4.47
N TYR A 199 4.69 16.93 3.52
CA TYR A 199 4.65 17.50 2.19
C TYR A 199 3.86 16.59 1.26
N ASN A 200 2.91 17.17 0.52
CA ASN A 200 2.14 16.54 -0.55
C ASN A 200 2.61 17.11 -1.89
N GLY A 201 3.37 16.33 -2.63
CA GLY A 201 3.77 16.68 -4.00
C GLY A 201 2.67 16.30 -4.97
N SER A 202 2.25 17.25 -5.81
CA SER A 202 1.22 17.04 -6.84
C SER A 202 1.74 17.46 -8.21
N HIS A 203 1.53 16.61 -9.22
CA HIS A 203 1.80 16.95 -10.63
C HIS A 203 0.61 17.62 -11.34
N PHE A 204 -0.62 17.41 -10.85
CA PHE A 204 -1.87 17.87 -11.48
C PHE A 204 -2.56 18.98 -10.68
N GLY A 205 -1.88 19.53 -9.69
CA GLY A 205 -2.35 20.63 -8.85
C GLY A 205 -1.19 21.21 -8.05
N SER A 206 -1.48 22.22 -7.24
CA SER A 206 -0.49 22.80 -6.33
C SER A 206 0.03 21.77 -5.35
N SER A 207 1.35 21.77 -5.14
CA SER A 207 1.92 20.99 -4.05
C SER A 207 1.64 21.70 -2.72
N GLN A 208 1.53 20.95 -1.63
CA GLN A 208 1.05 21.51 -0.35
C GLN A 208 1.93 21.07 0.82
N LEU A 209 2.10 21.97 1.78
CA LEU A 209 2.54 21.64 3.12
C LEU A 209 1.31 21.52 4.01
N LEU A 210 1.08 20.33 4.57
CA LEU A 210 -0.15 19.98 5.28
C LEU A 210 0.16 19.51 6.69
N GLN A 211 -0.75 19.75 7.62
CA GLN A 211 -0.68 19.29 8.99
C GLN A 211 -1.89 18.43 9.35
N ILE A 212 -1.63 17.27 9.96
CA ILE A 212 -2.66 16.40 10.51
C ILE A 212 -3.06 16.92 11.89
N THR A 213 -4.35 17.06 12.13
CA THR A 213 -4.92 17.50 13.41
C THR A 213 -5.67 16.37 14.08
N THR A 214 -5.73 16.38 15.41
CA THR A 214 -6.48 15.39 16.20
C THR A 214 -7.98 15.68 16.22
N THR A 215 -8.35 16.94 15.99
CA THR A 215 -9.74 17.40 15.85
C THR A 215 -9.96 17.89 14.42
N PRO A 216 -11.18 17.75 13.88
CA PRO A 216 -11.47 18.25 12.55
C PRO A 216 -11.30 19.78 12.50
N SER A 217 -10.61 20.27 11.48
CA SER A 217 -10.27 21.68 11.30
C SER A 217 -11.23 22.41 10.35
N SER A 218 -11.88 21.69 9.44
CA SER A 218 -12.79 22.26 8.44
C SER A 218 -13.91 21.28 8.06
N VAL A 219 -14.94 21.78 7.34
CA VAL A 219 -16.06 20.99 6.80
C VAL A 219 -16.81 20.15 7.86
N LEU A 220 -17.03 20.73 9.04
CA LEU A 220 -17.50 20.01 10.24
C LEU A 220 -18.87 19.31 10.09
N ASP A 221 -19.71 19.77 9.17
CA ASP A 221 -21.09 19.28 8.97
C ASP A 221 -21.19 18.14 7.92
N ALA A 222 -20.06 17.68 7.37
CA ALA A 222 -20.01 16.63 6.36
C ALA A 222 -19.11 15.46 6.79
N PRO A 223 -19.33 14.24 6.26
CA PRO A 223 -18.39 13.14 6.48
C PRO A 223 -17.00 13.49 5.94
N THR A 224 -15.94 13.06 6.64
CA THR A 224 -14.55 13.37 6.27
C THR A 224 -14.21 13.01 4.82
N LEU A 225 -14.66 11.84 4.37
CA LEU A 225 -14.57 11.38 2.99
C LEU A 225 -15.82 10.55 2.65
N PRO A 226 -16.32 10.61 1.40
CA PRO A 226 -17.43 9.79 0.98
C PRO A 226 -17.02 8.31 0.91
N VAL A 227 -17.84 7.42 1.50
CA VAL A 227 -17.67 5.97 1.43
C VAL A 227 -18.98 5.32 0.97
N PRO A 228 -18.95 4.39 -0.01
CA PRO A 228 -20.14 3.67 -0.44
C PRO A 228 -20.83 2.92 0.71
N SER A 229 -22.17 2.94 0.74
CA SER A 229 -22.98 2.28 1.79
C SER A 229 -22.85 0.75 1.81
N THR A 230 -22.28 0.16 0.77
CA THR A 230 -21.96 -1.28 0.71
C THR A 230 -20.81 -1.67 1.64
N ILE A 231 -20.04 -0.70 2.11
CA ILE A 231 -18.83 -0.91 2.91
C ILE A 231 -19.12 -0.55 4.36
N SER A 232 -18.76 -1.43 5.29
CA SER A 232 -18.96 -1.19 6.72
C SER A 232 -17.93 -0.20 7.25
N THR A 233 -18.41 0.90 7.82
CA THR A 233 -17.60 1.93 8.45
C THR A 233 -17.90 2.05 9.93
N ILE A 234 -16.91 2.49 10.70
CA ILE A 234 -17.00 2.71 12.16
C ILE A 234 -16.80 4.20 12.43
N ASN A 235 -17.55 4.74 13.39
CA ASN A 235 -17.34 6.10 13.88
C ASN A 235 -16.09 6.14 14.78
N PRO A 236 -15.26 7.21 14.76
CA PRO A 236 -14.07 7.33 15.61
C PRO A 236 -14.28 6.96 17.08
N ASN A 237 -15.43 7.30 17.67
CA ASN A 237 -15.73 7.02 19.08
C ASN A 237 -15.96 5.53 19.39
N ALA A 238 -16.32 4.72 18.39
CA ALA A 238 -16.60 3.29 18.54
C ALA A 238 -15.37 2.40 18.28
N LEU A 239 -14.22 2.99 17.92
CA LEU A 239 -13.02 2.23 17.57
C LEU A 239 -12.51 1.36 18.74
N ASN A 240 -12.43 1.93 19.95
CA ASN A 240 -11.89 1.24 21.12
C ASN A 240 -12.73 0.02 21.55
N SER A 241 -14.07 0.12 21.41
CA SER A 241 -14.97 -0.99 21.70
C SER A 241 -14.84 -2.15 20.69
N HIS A 242 -14.46 -1.86 19.45
CA HIS A 242 -14.35 -2.87 18.39
C HIS A 242 -13.01 -3.62 18.41
N VAL A 243 -11.91 -2.95 18.78
CA VAL A 243 -10.58 -3.57 18.84
C VAL A 243 -10.49 -4.63 19.96
N SER A 244 -11.30 -4.50 21.02
CA SER A 244 -11.19 -5.34 22.23
C SER A 244 -11.98 -6.65 22.16
N GLY A 245 -12.70 -6.93 21.07
CA GLY A 245 -13.74 -7.96 21.09
C GLY A 245 -13.94 -8.72 19.78
N ARG A 246 -13.00 -9.58 19.34
CA ARG A 246 -13.27 -10.95 18.83
C ARG A 246 -12.10 -11.65 18.10
N ASN A 247 -12.28 -12.97 18.08
CA ASN A 247 -11.59 -14.08 17.40
C ASN A 247 -11.47 -13.99 15.85
N ASN A 248 -10.29 -14.36 15.37
CA ASN A 248 -9.97 -15.21 14.19
C ASN A 248 -10.46 -14.89 12.77
N ASP A 249 -11.17 -13.79 12.51
CA ASP A 249 -11.40 -13.34 11.13
C ASP A 249 -10.48 -12.18 10.72
N VAL A 250 -10.13 -12.14 9.43
CA VAL A 250 -9.33 -11.10 8.76
C VAL A 250 -9.91 -9.73 9.11
N SER A 251 -9.27 -9.01 10.04
CA SER A 251 -9.88 -7.85 10.67
C SER A 251 -9.36 -6.54 10.07
N GLY A 252 -10.28 -5.78 9.50
CA GLY A 252 -10.01 -4.48 8.90
C GLY A 252 -11.18 -3.54 9.15
N TYR A 253 -10.87 -2.32 9.56
CA TYR A 253 -11.85 -1.31 9.91
C TYR A 253 -11.62 -0.04 9.13
N ILE A 254 -12.70 0.55 8.62
CA ILE A 254 -12.66 1.88 8.01
C ILE A 254 -13.31 2.85 8.97
N VAL A 255 -12.54 3.82 9.44
CA VAL A 255 -12.98 4.84 10.38
C VAL A 255 -13.24 6.12 9.59
N VAL A 256 -14.50 6.57 9.64
CA VAL A 256 -14.93 7.81 8.97
C VAL A 256 -15.53 8.74 10.02
N GLY A 257 -14.87 9.88 10.20
CA GLY A 257 -15.32 10.96 11.07
C GLY A 257 -16.21 11.98 10.35
N MET A 258 -16.40 13.11 11.00
CA MET A 258 -16.99 14.32 10.41
C MET A 258 -15.92 15.40 10.33
N GLY A 259 -15.92 16.16 9.24
CA GLY A 259 -14.92 17.19 8.95
C GLY A 259 -13.56 16.66 8.51
N SER A 260 -12.73 17.56 8.01
CA SER A 260 -11.35 17.29 7.60
C SER A 260 -10.42 17.38 8.80
N TYR A 261 -9.51 16.41 8.92
CA TYR A 261 -8.43 16.35 9.91
C TYR A 261 -7.09 16.82 9.31
N VAL A 262 -7.13 17.49 8.16
CA VAL A 262 -5.95 18.03 7.48
C VAL A 262 -6.11 19.53 7.34
N THR A 263 -5.05 20.27 7.69
CA THR A 263 -4.97 21.72 7.55
C THR A 263 -3.85 22.08 6.60
N GLU A 264 -4.13 22.94 5.62
CA GLU A 264 -3.11 23.49 4.72
C GLU A 264 -2.33 24.60 5.41
N LEU A 265 -1.01 24.44 5.48
CA LEU A 265 -0.07 25.42 6.01
C LEU A 265 0.49 26.31 4.91
N GLU A 266 0.84 25.70 3.77
CA GLU A 266 1.45 26.40 2.63
C GLU A 266 1.07 25.72 1.31
N SER A 267 0.96 26.52 0.25
CA SER A 267 0.65 26.08 -1.11
C SER A 267 1.78 26.49 -2.06
N PHE A 268 2.26 25.55 -2.85
CA PHE A 268 3.28 25.76 -3.87
C PHE A 268 2.63 25.59 -5.24
N ASN A 269 2.46 26.71 -5.94
CA ASN A 269 1.79 26.74 -7.24
C ASN A 269 2.51 25.84 -8.25
N ASN A 270 1.73 25.01 -8.95
CA ASN A 270 2.20 24.16 -10.03
C ASN A 270 1.35 24.43 -11.26
N LEU A 271 1.98 24.91 -12.33
CA LEU A 271 1.31 25.24 -13.59
C LEU A 271 1.10 24.01 -14.50
N ALA A 272 1.60 22.84 -14.08
CA ALA A 272 1.55 21.64 -14.90
C ALA A 272 0.23 20.85 -14.72
N PRO A 273 -0.13 20.04 -15.73
CA PRO A 273 0.41 20.05 -17.10
C PRO A 273 -0.16 21.23 -17.90
N ILE A 274 0.70 22.02 -18.56
CA ILE A 274 0.25 23.03 -19.52
C ILE A 274 -0.18 22.28 -20.78
N LEU A 275 -1.48 22.20 -21.03
CA LEU A 275 -2.03 21.53 -22.21
C LEU A 275 -2.05 22.49 -23.40
N ASP A 276 -2.43 23.74 -23.16
CA ASP A 276 -2.41 24.83 -24.14
C ASP A 276 -2.01 26.16 -23.48
N ALA A 277 -1.47 27.07 -24.27
CA ALA A 277 -1.09 28.40 -23.81
C ALA A 277 -1.29 29.45 -24.90
N VAL A 278 -1.93 30.56 -24.54
CA VAL A 278 -2.11 31.72 -25.41
C VAL A 278 -1.38 32.94 -24.86
N LEU A 279 -0.71 33.65 -25.75
CA LEU A 279 -0.05 34.92 -25.45
C LEU A 279 -1.02 36.07 -25.78
N ILE A 280 -1.35 36.88 -24.78
CA ILE A 280 -2.30 38.00 -24.95
C ILE A 280 -1.82 39.22 -24.18
N ASP A 281 -2.06 40.40 -24.76
CA ASP A 281 -1.89 41.69 -24.10
C ASP A 281 -3.20 42.01 -23.37
N THR A 282 -3.26 41.71 -22.08
CA THR A 282 -4.47 41.91 -21.26
C THR A 282 -4.62 43.35 -20.78
N ASP A 283 -3.55 44.13 -20.74
CA ASP A 283 -3.54 45.51 -20.22
C ASP A 283 -3.51 46.57 -21.34
N GLY A 284 -3.42 46.15 -22.61
CA GLY A 284 -3.42 47.03 -23.76
C GLY A 284 -2.17 47.90 -23.85
N SER A 285 -1.09 47.50 -23.17
CA SER A 285 0.17 48.25 -23.09
C SER A 285 0.99 48.16 -24.37
N GLY A 286 0.63 47.27 -25.30
CA GLY A 286 1.41 46.91 -26.48
C GLY A 286 2.59 45.99 -26.15
N GLN A 287 2.78 45.62 -24.89
CA GLN A 287 3.74 44.60 -24.46
C GLN A 287 3.01 43.30 -24.17
N VAL A 288 3.25 42.28 -25.00
CA VAL A 288 2.69 40.95 -24.77
C VAL A 288 3.48 40.24 -23.67
N CYS A 289 3.15 40.57 -22.42
CA CYS A 289 3.89 40.13 -21.23
C CYS A 289 3.17 39.04 -20.41
N GLN A 290 1.99 38.59 -20.83
CA GLN A 290 1.19 37.62 -20.07
C GLN A 290 0.88 36.37 -20.90
N ILE A 291 1.17 35.21 -20.30
CA ILE A 291 0.82 33.89 -20.84
C ILE A 291 -0.36 33.38 -20.04
N ILE A 292 -1.46 33.08 -20.71
CA ILE A 292 -2.61 32.40 -20.12
C ILE A 292 -2.51 30.93 -20.49
N VAL A 293 -2.51 30.06 -19.48
CA VAL A 293 -2.47 28.60 -19.63
C VAL A 293 -3.86 28.02 -19.46
N HIS A 294 -4.21 27.05 -20.30
CA HIS A 294 -5.49 26.34 -20.31
C HIS A 294 -5.34 24.86 -19.95
#